data_AF-A0A4V2NMZ3-F1
#
_entry.id   AF-A0A4V2NMZ3-F1
#
_cell.length_a   1.000
_cell.length_b   1.000
_cell.length_c   1.000
_cell.angle_alpha   90.00
_cell.angle_beta   90.00
_cell.angle_gamma   90.00
#
_symmetry.space_group_name_H-M   'P 1'
#
loop_
_entity.id
_entity.type
_entity.pdbx_description
1 polymer ?
#
loop_
_entity_poly.entity_id
_entity_poly.type
_entity_poly.pdbx_seq_one_letter_code
_entity_poly.pdbx_strand_id
1 'polypeptide(L)' 'MLGHETHPFHVHGVQFRILERDGQPPPDNERGWKDTVAVAAGEKVKIEMTFTETGTFMYHCHILEHEENGMMGQLKVD' A
#
# COMPACT_ATOMS: atom_id res chain seq x y z
N MET A 1 -17.19 5.96 -6.61
CA MET A 1 -17.02 4.81 -5.70
C MET A 1 -17.03 5.35 -4.27
N LEU A 2 -18.03 5.02 -3.47
CA LEU A 2 -18.01 5.33 -2.04
C LEU A 2 -17.09 4.30 -1.36
N GLY A 3 -16.12 4.75 -0.57
CA GLY A 3 -15.04 3.92 0.01
C GLY A 3 -15.48 3.02 1.17
N HIS A 4 -16.48 2.16 0.95
CA HIS A 4 -16.98 1.19 1.92
C HIS A 4 -16.32 -0.20 1.78
N GLU A 5 -15.39 -0.36 0.83
CA GLU A 5 -14.71 -1.62 0.53
C GLU A 5 -13.30 -1.64 1.11
N THR A 6 -12.75 -2.83 1.29
CA THR A 6 -11.33 -3.02 1.63
C THR A 6 -10.50 -2.98 0.36
N HIS A 7 -9.49 -2.10 0.32
CA HIS A 7 -8.61 -1.96 -0.83
C HIS A 7 -7.20 -2.51 -0.51
N PRO A 8 -6.70 -3.50 -1.26
CA PRO A 8 -5.31 -3.94 -1.14
C PRO A 8 -4.38 -2.92 -1.81
N PHE A 9 -3.67 -2.12 -1.02
CA PHE A 9 -2.71 -1.14 -1.51
C PHE A 9 -1.36 -1.82 -1.79
N HIS A 10 -0.90 -1.77 -3.04
CA HIS A 10 0.34 -2.37 -3.54
C HIS A 10 1.33 -1.31 -4.05
N VAL A 11 2.63 -1.55 -3.90
CA VAL A 11 3.71 -0.68 -4.42
C VAL A 11 4.77 -1.50 -5.16
N HIS A 12 5.17 -1.04 -6.34
CA HIS A 12 6.18 -1.69 -7.17
C HIS A 12 7.61 -1.40 -6.68
N GLY A 13 8.51 -2.36 -6.93
CA GLY A 13 9.97 -2.14 -6.81
C GLY A 13 10.49 -2.00 -5.39
N VAL A 14 9.64 -2.17 -4.37
CA VAL A 14 10.01 -2.04 -2.97
C VAL A 14 9.15 -2.95 -2.10
N GLN A 15 9.72 -3.42 -1.00
CA GLN A 15 8.97 -3.99 0.11
C GLN A 15 8.90 -2.97 1.24
N PHE A 16 7.83 -3.00 2.02
CA PHE A 16 7.61 -2.12 3.15
C PHE A 16 7.30 -2.89 4.44
N ARG A 17 7.50 -2.19 5.56
CA ARG A 17 7.02 -2.61 6.88
C ARG A 17 5.79 -1.81 7.24
N ILE A 18 4.77 -2.48 7.78
CA ILE A 18 3.65 -1.79 8.43
C ILE A 18 4.13 -1.34 9.80
N LEU A 19 4.00 -0.05 10.09
CA LEU A 19 4.36 0.53 11.38
C LEU A 19 3.16 0.62 12.31
N GLU A 20 2.02 1.06 11.79
CA GLU A 20 0.79 1.25 12.55
C GLU A 20 -0.45 0.94 11.71
N ARG A 21 -1.49 0.39 12.37
CA ARG A 21 -2.89 0.38 11.92
C ARG A 21 -3.72 1.17 12.93
N ASP A 22 -4.36 2.24 12.47
CA ASP A 22 -5.16 3.15 13.32
C ASP A 22 -4.40 3.62 14.59
N GLY A 23 -3.10 3.87 14.44
CA GLY A 23 -2.22 4.31 15.53
C GLY A 23 -1.78 3.21 16.50
N GLN A 24 -2.10 1.94 16.24
CA GLN A 24 -1.66 0.79 17.02
C GLN A 24 -0.63 -0.05 16.25
N PRO A 25 0.29 -0.76 16.94
CA PRO A 25 1.20 -1.69 16.28
C PRO A 25 0.44 -2.76 15.47
N PRO A 26 0.96 -3.19 14.30
CA PRO A 26 0.31 -4.23 13.52
C PRO A 26 0.32 -5.58 14.24
N PRO A 27 -0.63 -6.48 13.89
CA PRO A 27 -0.65 -7.84 14.40
C PRO A 27 0.61 -8.61 13.97
N ASP A 28 0.97 -9.65 14.71
CA ASP A 28 2.24 -10.38 14.52
C ASP A 28 2.41 -10.93 13.09
N ASN A 29 1.31 -11.35 12.45
CA ASN A 29 1.32 -11.87 11.07
C ASN A 29 1.60 -10.80 9.99
N GLU A 30 1.59 -9.52 10.34
CA GLU A 30 1.82 -8.40 9.43
C GLU A 30 3.18 -7.71 9.66
N ARG A 31 3.97 -8.14 10.65
CA ARG A 31 5.27 -7.52 11.00
C ARG A 31 6.42 -7.85 10.04
N GLY A 32 6.20 -8.75 9.09
CA GLY A 32 7.17 -9.08 8.05
C GLY A 32 7.24 -8.01 6.94
N TRP A 33 8.17 -8.20 6.01
CA TRP A 33 8.22 -7.41 4.78
C TRP A 33 7.04 -7.75 3.87
N LYS A 34 6.38 -6.72 3.34
CA LYS A 34 5.21 -6.84 2.46
C LYS A 34 5.36 -5.94 1.24
N ASP A 35 4.66 -6.27 0.17
CA ASP A 35 4.47 -5.38 -0.98
C ASP A 35 3.02 -4.89 -1.10
N THR A 36 2.11 -5.48 -0.32
CA THR A 36 0.67 -5.25 -0.39
C THR A 36 0.06 -5.27 1.01
N VAL A 37 -0.85 -4.34 1.31
CA VAL A 37 -1.61 -4.28 2.57
C VAL A 37 -3.09 -4.02 2.32
N ALA A 38 -3.96 -4.79 2.98
CA ALA A 38 -5.39 -4.55 2.96
C ALA A 38 -5.75 -3.38 3.87
N VAL A 39 -6.43 -2.37 3.33
CA VAL A 39 -6.89 -1.18 4.05
C VAL A 39 -8.42 -1.14 4.03
N ALA A 40 -9.04 -1.25 5.20
CA ALA A 40 -10.50 -1.19 5.33
C ALA A 40 -11.03 0.25 5.17
N ALA A 41 -12.33 0.36 4.94
CA ALA A 41 -13.02 1.65 4.91
C ALA A 41 -12.81 2.45 6.21
N GLY A 42 -12.24 3.65 6.10
CA GLY A 42 -11.97 4.54 7.23
C GLY A 42 -10.70 4.22 8.04
N GLU A 43 -10.03 3.11 7.73
CA GLU A 43 -8.77 2.72 8.35
C GLU A 43 -7.59 3.56 7.84
N LYS A 44 -6.60 3.78 8.71
CA LYS A 44 -5.30 4.34 8.35
C LYS A 44 -4.19 3.36 8.63
N VAL A 45 -3.39 3.06 7.60
CA VAL A 45 -2.18 2.25 7.73
C VAL A 45 -0.97 3.13 7.48
N LYS A 46 0.01 3.09 8.40
CA LYS A 46 1.31 3.73 8.25
C LYS A 46 2.33 2.69 7.80
N ILE A 47 3.00 2.94 6.68
CA ILE A 47 4.03 2.05 6.12
C ILE A 47 5.36 2.78 5.98
N GLU A 48 6.46 2.03 6.09
CA GLU A 48 7.83 2.50 5.85
C GLU A 48 8.43 1.70 4.70
N MET A 49 8.96 2.41 3.70
CA MET A 49 9.60 1.83 2.52
C MET A 49 10.92 2.56 2.24
N THR A 50 11.88 1.84 1.69
CA THR A 50 13.18 2.40 1.28
C THR A 50 13.47 1.94 -0.14
N PHE A 51 13.49 2.89 -1.08
CA PHE A 51 13.88 2.63 -2.46
C PHE A 51 15.40 2.68 -2.57
N THR A 52 15.99 1.67 -3.21
CA THR A 52 17.44 1.63 -3.49
C THR A 52 17.78 2.07 -4.91
N GLU A 53 16.77 2.15 -5.77
CA GLU A 53 16.91 2.55 -7.17
C GLU A 53 16.11 3.83 -7.45
N THR A 54 16.62 4.66 -8.35
CA THR A 54 15.91 5.82 -8.89
C THR A 54 14.97 5.39 -10.01
N GLY A 55 13.89 6.14 -10.21
CA GLY A 55 12.92 5.87 -11.25
C GLY A 55 11.49 6.23 -10.88
N THR A 56 10.57 5.87 -11.77
CA THR A 56 9.14 6.00 -11.54
C THR A 56 8.56 4.62 -11.21
N PHE A 57 8.01 4.49 -10.01
CA PHE A 57 7.35 3.29 -9.52
C PHE A 57 5.84 3.50 -9.49
N MET A 58 5.09 2.40 -9.57
CA MET A 58 3.63 2.44 -9.46
C MET A 58 3.21 2.08 -8.05
N TYR A 59 2.10 2.65 -7.61
CA TYR A 59 1.29 2.09 -6.54
C TYR A 59 -0.16 2.05 -7.00
N HIS A 60 -0.91 1.05 -6.57
CA HIS A 60 -2.30 0.90 -6.99
C HIS A 60 -3.08 -0.02 -6.06
N CYS A 61 -4.40 -0.03 -6.24
CA CYS A 61 -5.26 -1.05 -5.70
C CYS A 61 -4.99 -2.37 -6.43
N HIS A 62 -4.76 -3.46 -5.70
CA HIS A 62 -4.54 -4.80 -6.28
C HIS A 62 -5.85 -5.56 -6.55
N ILE A 63 -6.97 -4.84 -6.60
CA ILE A 63 -8.21 -5.30 -7.24
C ILE A 63 -8.11 -4.84 -8.69
N LEU A 64 -8.02 -5.78 -9.63
CA LEU A 64 -7.70 -5.50 -11.04
C LEU A 64 -8.68 -4.49 -11.65
N GLU A 65 -9.97 -4.67 -11.40
CA GLU A 65 -11.01 -3.78 -11.89
C GLU A 65 -10.84 -2.36 -11.33
N HIS A 66 -10.32 -2.20 -10.12
CA HIS A 66 -10.07 -0.88 -9.54
C HIS A 66 -8.82 -0.24 -10.15
N GLU A 67 -7.75 -1.01 -10.35
CA GLU A 67 -6.54 -0.56 -11.04
C GLU A 67 -6.86 -0.08 -12.47
N GLU A 68 -7.56 -0.90 -13.25
CA GLU A 68 -7.95 -0.60 -14.63
C GLU A 68 -8.85 0.64 -14.72
N ASN A 69 -9.68 0.88 -13.69
CA ASN A 69 -10.51 2.08 -13.57
C ASN A 69 -9.76 3.29 -12.98
N GLY A 70 -8.43 3.21 -12.85
CA GLY A 70 -7.56 4.35 -12.52
C GLY A 70 -7.27 4.52 -11.03
N MET A 71 -7.55 3.52 -10.18
CA MET A 71 -7.11 3.53 -8.77
C MET A 71 -5.61 3.20 -8.66
N MET A 72 -4.81 4.04 -9.30
CA MET A 72 -3.38 3.91 -9.50
C MET A 72 -2.70 5.27 -9.38
N GLY A 73 -1.42 5.25 -9.02
CA GLY A 73 -0.59 6.44 -8.96
C GLY A 73 0.87 6.11 -9.23
N GLN A 74 1.64 7.17 -9.47
CA GLN A 74 3.09 7.09 -9.69
C GLN A 74 3.83 7.72 -8.52
N LEU A 75 4.95 7.11 -8.15
CA LEU A 75 5.92 7.63 -7.22
C LEU A 75 7.24 7.81 -7.96
N LYS A 76 7.74 9.04 -8.00
CA LYS A 76 9.05 9.35 -8.57
C LYS A 76 10.10 9.40 -7.46
N VAL A 77 11.18 8.64 -7.63
CA VAL A 77 12.35 8.58 -6.75
C VAL A 77 13.55 9.09 -7.55
N ASP A 78 14.17 10.16 -7.06
CA ASP A 78 15.31 10.86 -7.67
C ASP A 78 16.60 10.70 -6.83
#